data_AF-A0AAD3Y1I2-F1
#
_entry.id   AF-A0AAD3Y1I2-F1
#
_cell.length_a   1.000
_cell.length_b   1.000
_cell.length_c   1.000
_cell.angle_alpha   90.00
_cell.angle_beta   90.00
_cell.angle_gamma   90.00
#
_symmetry.space_group_name_H-M   'P 1'
#
loop_
_entity.id
_entity.type
_entity.pdbx_description
1 polymer ?
#
loop_
_entity_poly.entity_id
_entity_poly.type
_entity_poly.pdbx_seq_one_letter_code
_entity_poly.pdbx_strand_id
1 'polypeptide(L)'
;MTALDSYNGSVDPVDHLAHFRTYLGLQGLDDAAMCRYFPLTLKGDTRIWFHHLPSNSIRSFQELTDLFLSQYASSRREEKHPWYLSHIKQKYGENLRRFFDRFMVEARWIPQLTEEIKLGSFISELAHGEFFRHLAHKNLQTFQEVESITKAYAAAEKANEAKHPDRPK
;
A
#
# COMPACT_ATOMS: atom_id res chain seq x y z
N MET A 1 8.44 -21.56 -11.83
CA MET A 1 8.86 -20.30 -12.46
C MET A 1 7.60 -19.51 -12.80
N THR A 2 7.28 -18.45 -12.04
CA THR A 2 6.18 -17.55 -12.39
C THR A 2 6.67 -16.59 -13.47
N ALA A 3 6.00 -16.57 -14.61
CA ALA A 3 6.32 -15.68 -15.72
C ALA A 3 6.06 -14.22 -15.35
N LEU A 4 6.85 -13.30 -15.91
CA LEU A 4 6.56 -11.87 -15.86
C LEU A 4 5.28 -11.58 -16.65
N ASP A 5 4.30 -10.94 -16.02
CA ASP A 5 3.10 -10.51 -16.70
C ASP A 5 3.41 -9.42 -17.72
N SER A 6 2.76 -9.49 -18.89
CA SER A 6 2.94 -8.47 -19.91
C SER A 6 2.12 -7.21 -19.60
N TYR A 7 2.79 -6.06 -19.63
CA TYR A 7 2.25 -4.73 -19.41
C TYR A 7 1.53 -4.18 -20.64
N ASN A 8 0.26 -3.82 -20.48
CA ASN A 8 -0.61 -3.22 -21.49
C ASN A 8 -0.92 -1.73 -21.23
N GLY A 9 -0.34 -1.12 -20.20
CA GLY A 9 -0.63 0.27 -19.85
C GLY A 9 -1.78 0.47 -18.86
N SER A 10 -2.41 -0.59 -18.35
CA SER A 10 -3.56 -0.45 -17.44
C SER A 10 -3.22 -0.60 -15.95
N VAL A 11 -1.99 -0.97 -15.62
CA VAL A 11 -1.52 -1.12 -14.23
C VAL A 11 -0.46 -0.06 -13.92
N ASP A 12 -0.12 0.10 -12.66
CA ASP A 12 0.90 1.06 -12.26
C ASP A 12 2.26 0.70 -12.90
N PRO A 13 2.89 1.61 -13.68
CA PRO A 13 4.17 1.35 -14.31
C PRO A 13 5.32 1.20 -13.30
N VAL A 14 5.22 1.81 -12.11
CA VAL A 14 6.20 1.64 -11.03
C VAL A 14 6.12 0.22 -10.47
N ASP A 15 4.91 -0.30 -10.22
CA ASP A 15 4.70 -1.68 -9.75
C ASP A 15 5.26 -2.68 -10.79
N HIS A 16 5.00 -2.45 -12.09
CA HIS A 16 5.55 -3.29 -13.17
C HIS A 16 7.08 -3.30 -13.19
N LEU A 17 7.71 -2.12 -13.12
CA LEU A 17 9.17 -2.00 -13.09
C LEU A 17 9.78 -2.64 -11.85
N ALA A 18 9.14 -2.52 -10.69
CA ALA A 18 9.59 -3.15 -9.45
C ALA A 18 9.58 -4.69 -9.59
N HIS A 19 8.48 -5.26 -10.09
CA HIS A 19 8.38 -6.70 -10.35
C HIS A 19 9.45 -7.15 -11.36
N PHE A 20 9.61 -6.42 -12.47
CA PHE A 20 10.63 -6.71 -13.48
C PHE A 20 12.05 -6.71 -12.92
N ARG A 21 12.41 -5.68 -12.15
CA ARG A 21 13.71 -5.55 -11.48
C ARG A 21 13.96 -6.70 -10.51
N THR A 22 12.99 -7.02 -9.65
CA THR A 22 13.11 -8.13 -8.71
C THR A 22 13.29 -9.47 -9.44
N TYR A 23 12.48 -9.73 -10.46
CA TYR A 23 12.53 -10.99 -11.20
C TYR A 23 13.89 -11.20 -11.88
N LEU A 24 14.39 -10.21 -12.64
CA LEU A 24 15.67 -10.36 -13.33
C LEU A 24 16.88 -10.25 -12.39
N GLY A 25 16.76 -9.47 -11.31
CA GLY A 25 17.77 -9.42 -10.25
C GLY A 25 17.96 -10.77 -9.56
N LEU A 26 16.89 -11.53 -9.32
CA LEU A 26 16.97 -12.91 -8.81
C LEU A 26 17.65 -13.87 -9.79
N GLN A 27 17.69 -13.54 -11.09
CA GLN A 27 18.41 -14.30 -12.11
C GLN A 27 19.86 -13.82 -12.30
N GLY A 28 20.32 -12.82 -11.52
CA GLY A 28 21.68 -12.28 -11.61
C GLY A 28 21.97 -11.49 -12.89
N LEU A 29 20.92 -10.99 -13.57
CA LEU A 29 21.09 -10.24 -14.81
C LEU A 29 21.45 -8.78 -14.54
N ASP A 30 22.32 -8.24 -15.39
CA ASP A 30 22.77 -6.84 -15.34
C ASP A 30 21.78 -5.88 -16.01
N ASP A 31 21.98 -4.59 -15.80
CA ASP A 31 21.15 -3.52 -16.38
C ASP A 31 21.09 -3.59 -17.91
N ALA A 32 22.17 -4.00 -18.56
CA ALA A 32 22.21 -4.17 -20.01
C ALA A 32 21.27 -5.30 -20.47
N ALA A 33 21.24 -6.42 -19.75
CA ALA A 33 20.27 -7.48 -19.97
C ALA A 33 18.85 -6.99 -19.68
N MET A 34 18.62 -6.26 -18.59
CA MET A 34 17.30 -5.69 -18.28
C MET A 34 16.75 -4.85 -19.45
N CYS A 35 17.58 -4.00 -20.08
CA CYS A 35 17.18 -3.28 -21.30
C CYS A 35 16.77 -4.19 -22.46
N ARG A 36 17.50 -5.30 -22.69
CA ARG A 36 17.20 -6.25 -23.77
C ARG A 36 15.92 -7.05 -23.52
N TYR A 37 15.62 -7.36 -22.26
CA TYR A 37 14.46 -8.16 -21.87
C TYR A 37 13.18 -7.33 -21.71
N PHE A 38 13.29 -6.05 -21.37
CA PHE A 38 12.13 -5.19 -21.10
C PHE A 38 11.05 -5.21 -22.21
N PRO A 39 11.39 -5.16 -23.52
CA PRO A 39 10.39 -5.18 -24.58
C PRO A 39 9.55 -6.46 -24.63
N LEU A 40 10.07 -7.57 -24.09
CA LEU A 40 9.34 -8.84 -23.99
C LEU A 40 8.22 -8.79 -22.94
N THR A 41 8.29 -7.81 -22.04
CA THR A 41 7.24 -7.58 -21.04
C THR A 41 6.13 -6.65 -21.55
N LEU A 42 6.20 -6.15 -22.79
CA LEU A 42 5.24 -5.20 -23.33
C LEU A 42 4.27 -5.89 -24.29
N LYS A 43 2.99 -5.47 -24.29
CA LYS A 43 1.97 -5.97 -25.23
C LYS A 43 1.07 -4.85 -25.74
N GLY A 44 0.52 -5.05 -26.94
CA GLY A 44 -0.35 -4.05 -27.59
C GLY A 44 0.38 -2.72 -27.80
N ASP A 45 -0.31 -1.63 -27.49
CA ASP A 45 0.18 -0.26 -27.72
C ASP A 45 1.48 0.05 -26.99
N THR A 46 1.76 -0.63 -25.87
CA THR A 46 3.01 -0.42 -25.12
C THR A 46 4.24 -0.95 -25.84
N ARG A 47 4.07 -2.06 -26.57
CA ARG A 47 5.13 -2.58 -27.43
C ARG A 47 5.33 -1.70 -28.66
N ILE A 48 4.25 -1.13 -29.22
CA ILE A 48 4.31 -0.22 -30.36
C ILE A 48 5.08 1.06 -29.97
N TRP A 49 4.76 1.65 -28.81
CA TRP A 49 5.49 2.79 -28.27
C TRP A 49 7.00 2.52 -28.20
N PHE A 50 7.40 1.38 -27.63
CA PHE A 50 8.82 1.04 -27.50
C PHE A 50 9.53 0.98 -28.85
N HIS A 51 8.88 0.43 -29.89
CA HIS A 51 9.44 0.36 -31.24
C HIS A 51 9.53 1.71 -31.96
N HIS A 52 8.76 2.71 -31.53
CA HIS A 52 8.83 4.08 -32.06
C HIS A 52 9.89 4.94 -31.38
N LEU A 53 10.58 4.43 -30.36
CA LEU A 53 11.69 5.15 -29.74
C LEU A 53 12.83 5.33 -30.76
N PRO A 54 13.50 6.50 -30.80
CA PRO A 54 14.62 6.71 -31.71
C PRO A 54 15.72 5.67 -31.49
N SER A 55 16.37 5.25 -32.57
CA SER A 55 17.51 4.33 -32.46
C SER A 55 18.59 4.91 -31.54
N ASN A 56 19.15 4.07 -30.66
CA ASN A 56 20.16 4.45 -29.67
C ASN A 56 19.70 5.50 -28.64
N SER A 57 18.38 5.68 -28.43
CA SER A 57 17.85 6.59 -27.40
C SER A 57 17.92 6.02 -25.98
N ILE A 58 18.17 4.72 -25.82
CA ILE A 58 18.29 4.04 -24.53
C ILE A 58 19.73 3.56 -24.38
N ARG A 59 20.48 4.20 -23.50
CA ARG A 59 21.89 3.87 -23.18
C ARG A 59 22.04 3.17 -21.84
N SER A 60 21.04 3.25 -20.99
CA SER A 60 21.01 2.62 -19.67
C SER A 60 19.60 2.18 -19.31
N PHE A 61 19.50 1.29 -18.33
CA PHE A 61 18.22 0.86 -17.80
C PHE A 61 17.50 2.00 -17.04
N GLN A 62 18.26 2.95 -16.50
CA GLN A 62 17.71 4.16 -15.91
C GLN A 62 17.02 5.04 -16.97
N GLU A 63 17.67 5.29 -18.11
CA GLU A 63 17.04 6.04 -19.22
C GLU A 63 15.78 5.35 -19.75
N LEU A 64 15.79 4.01 -19.88
CA LEU A 64 14.59 3.25 -20.21
C LEU A 64 13.48 3.47 -19.19
N THR A 65 13.82 3.38 -17.90
CA THR A 65 12.89 3.56 -16.79
C THR A 65 12.24 4.94 -16.86
N ASP A 66 13.03 6.00 -17.07
CA ASP A 66 12.54 7.37 -17.11
C ASP A 66 11.62 7.61 -18.31
N LEU A 67 11.97 7.09 -19.50
CA LEU A 67 11.12 7.16 -20.69
C LEU A 67 9.79 6.42 -20.48
N PHE A 68 9.84 5.22 -19.93
CA PHE A 68 8.64 4.41 -19.68
C PHE A 68 7.73 5.07 -18.64
N LEU A 69 8.30 5.54 -17.54
CA LEU A 69 7.58 6.23 -16.47
C LEU A 69 6.99 7.57 -16.90
N SER A 70 7.63 8.26 -17.84
CA SER A 70 7.11 9.49 -18.45
C SER A 70 5.96 9.17 -19.41
N GLN A 71 6.12 8.17 -20.28
CA GLN A 71 5.09 7.77 -21.24
C GLN A 71 3.79 7.30 -20.55
N TYR A 72 3.92 6.51 -19.49
CA TYR A 72 2.78 5.91 -18.77
C TYR A 72 2.47 6.63 -17.45
N ALA A 73 2.84 7.91 -17.33
CA ALA A 73 2.57 8.70 -16.13
C ALA A 73 1.08 8.73 -15.76
N SER A 74 0.18 8.72 -16.75
CA SER A 74 -1.28 8.68 -16.53
C SER A 74 -1.80 7.34 -16.02
N SER A 75 -1.03 6.26 -16.19
CA SER A 75 -1.35 4.92 -15.66
C SER A 75 -0.84 4.72 -14.24
N ARG A 76 -0.08 5.68 -13.68
CA ARG A 76 0.36 5.64 -12.29
C ARG A 76 -0.85 5.67 -11.37
N ARG A 77 -0.85 4.80 -10.37
CA ARG A 77 -1.84 4.86 -9.30
C ARG A 77 -1.60 6.16 -8.53
N GLU A 78 -2.67 6.90 -8.26
CA GLU A 78 -2.57 8.07 -7.38
C GLU A 78 -2.10 7.62 -6.00
N GLU A 79 -1.00 8.20 -5.54
CA GLU A 79 -0.52 8.00 -4.18
C GLU A 79 -1.50 8.66 -3.20
N LYS A 80 -1.96 7.89 -2.20
CA LYS A 80 -2.77 8.47 -1.13
C LYS A 80 -1.85 9.27 -0.22
N HIS A 81 -2.12 10.54 -0.04
CA HIS A 81 -1.45 11.37 0.95
C HIS A 81 -1.91 11.03 2.38
N PRO A 82 -1.07 11.18 3.42
CA PRO A 82 -1.46 10.93 4.82
C PRO A 82 -2.75 11.61 5.29
N TRP A 83 -3.14 12.73 4.67
CA TRP A 83 -4.37 13.47 5.01
C TRP A 83 -5.62 12.61 4.79
N TYR A 84 -5.60 11.63 3.89
CA TYR A 84 -6.71 10.71 3.68
C TYR A 84 -7.09 9.92 4.94
N LEU A 85 -6.15 9.66 5.86
CA LEU A 85 -6.43 8.95 7.10
C LEU A 85 -7.45 9.70 7.98
N SER A 86 -7.50 11.04 7.92
CA SER A 86 -8.49 11.86 8.63
C SER A 86 -9.95 11.60 8.24
N HIS A 87 -10.18 10.90 7.12
CA HIS A 87 -11.52 10.51 6.67
C HIS A 87 -11.93 9.14 7.22
N ILE A 88 -10.97 8.38 7.77
CA ILE A 88 -11.18 7.03 8.27
C ILE A 88 -11.53 7.12 9.75
N LYS A 89 -12.69 7.70 10.05
CA LYS A 89 -13.24 7.81 11.41
C LYS A 89 -13.88 6.51 11.87
N GLN A 90 -13.73 6.19 13.16
CA GLN A 90 -14.52 5.16 13.80
C GLN A 90 -15.98 5.62 13.80
N LYS A 91 -16.85 4.86 13.13
CA LYS A 91 -18.26 5.20 12.99
C LYS A 91 -19.00 4.92 14.30
N TYR A 92 -20.12 5.61 14.51
CA TYR A 92 -21.01 5.31 15.64
C TYR A 92 -21.46 3.84 15.59
N GLY A 93 -21.31 3.12 16.71
CA GLY A 93 -21.63 1.68 16.80
C GLY A 93 -20.66 0.75 16.06
N GLU A 94 -19.58 1.27 15.46
CA GLU A 94 -18.54 0.44 14.86
C GLU A 94 -17.60 -0.09 15.94
N ASN A 95 -17.47 -1.42 16.01
CA ASN A 95 -16.51 -2.03 16.91
C ASN A 95 -15.07 -1.73 16.49
N LEU A 96 -14.18 -1.78 17.48
CA LEU A 96 -12.79 -1.39 17.29
C LEU A 96 -12.06 -2.23 16.22
N ARG A 97 -12.37 -3.53 16.16
CA ARG A 97 -11.73 -4.44 15.19
C ARG A 97 -12.03 -4.02 13.75
N ARG A 98 -13.28 -3.68 13.43
CA ARG A 98 -13.69 -3.23 12.10
C ARG A 98 -13.04 -1.90 11.72
N PHE A 99 -13.00 -0.97 12.67
CA PHE A 99 -12.30 0.31 12.50
C PHE A 99 -10.82 0.09 12.18
N PHE A 100 -10.13 -0.71 13.01
CA PHE A 100 -8.71 -1.02 12.83
C PHE A 100 -8.43 -1.65 11.46
N ASP A 101 -9.25 -2.61 11.03
CA ASP A 101 -9.07 -3.27 9.73
C ASP A 101 -9.23 -2.27 8.57
N ARG A 102 -10.23 -1.39 8.61
CA ARG A 102 -10.40 -0.32 7.61
C ARG A 102 -9.19 0.62 7.58
N PHE A 103 -8.76 1.09 8.75
CA PHE A 103 -7.61 1.97 8.87
C PHE A 103 -6.35 1.34 8.27
N MET A 104 -6.10 0.06 8.56
CA MET A 104 -4.92 -0.65 8.07
C MET A 104 -4.95 -0.90 6.55
N VAL A 105 -6.14 -1.13 5.98
CA VAL A 105 -6.29 -1.23 4.52
C VAL A 105 -5.90 0.10 3.87
N GLU A 106 -6.37 1.22 4.40
CA GLU A 106 -6.11 2.55 3.83
C GLU A 106 -4.66 2.98 4.02
N ALA A 107 -4.11 2.81 5.23
CA ALA A 107 -2.73 3.16 5.56
C ALA A 107 -1.69 2.45 4.68
N ARG A 108 -1.98 1.24 4.18
CA ARG A 108 -1.09 0.48 3.29
C ARG A 108 -0.80 1.21 1.98
N TRP A 109 -1.76 2.00 1.49
CA TRP A 109 -1.67 2.67 0.18
C TRP A 109 -1.06 4.07 0.28
N ILE A 110 -0.56 4.45 1.45
CA ILE A 110 0.06 5.75 1.71
C ILE A 110 1.58 5.55 1.73
N PRO A 111 2.30 5.98 0.69
CA PRO A 111 3.75 5.84 0.64
C PRO A 111 4.41 6.68 1.74
N GLN A 112 5.52 6.17 2.28
CA GLN A 112 6.34 6.87 3.29
C GLN A 112 5.57 7.28 4.55
N LEU A 113 4.48 6.59 4.88
CA LEU A 113 3.73 6.83 6.11
C LEU A 113 4.59 6.48 7.34
N THR A 114 4.99 7.50 8.10
CA THR A 114 5.76 7.29 9.33
C THR A 114 4.88 6.72 10.45
N GLU A 115 5.49 5.97 11.37
CA GLU A 115 4.78 5.43 12.54
C GLU A 115 4.13 6.52 13.38
N GLU A 116 4.80 7.68 13.54
CA GLU A 116 4.26 8.84 14.25
C GLU A 116 2.96 9.36 13.61
N ILE A 117 2.94 9.59 12.30
CA ILE A 117 1.76 10.07 11.58
C ILE A 117 0.65 9.02 11.64
N LYS A 118 1.00 7.74 11.51
CA LYS A 118 0.05 6.63 11.55
C LYS A 118 -0.61 6.49 12.92
N LEU A 119 0.17 6.55 14.00
CA LEU A 119 -0.32 6.52 15.38
C LEU A 119 -1.18 7.75 15.69
N GLY A 120 -0.70 8.94 15.36
CA GLY A 120 -1.43 10.19 15.56
C GLY A 120 -2.77 10.19 14.83
N SER A 121 -2.78 9.76 13.56
CA SER A 121 -4.02 9.63 12.77
C SER A 121 -4.97 8.59 13.37
N PHE A 122 -4.47 7.42 13.75
CA PHE A 122 -5.32 6.38 14.34
C PHE A 122 -5.99 6.83 15.63
N ILE A 123 -5.25 7.49 16.53
CA ILE A 123 -5.77 7.98 17.81
C ILE A 123 -6.75 9.14 17.59
N SER A 124 -6.43 10.06 16.67
CA SER A 124 -7.29 11.20 16.32
C SER A 124 -8.65 10.78 15.75
N GLU A 125 -8.66 9.71 14.94
CA GLU A 125 -9.88 9.27 14.26
C GLU A 125 -10.70 8.22 15.05
N LEU A 126 -10.22 7.86 16.23
CA LEU A 126 -10.89 6.93 17.14
C LEU A 126 -12.06 7.61 17.85
N ALA A 127 -13.17 6.89 18.05
CA ALA A 127 -14.29 7.44 18.80
C ALA A 127 -13.90 7.69 20.25
N HIS A 128 -14.30 8.84 20.81
CA HIS A 128 -14.10 9.11 22.23
C HIS A 128 -14.82 8.05 23.08
N GLY A 129 -14.07 7.40 23.96
CA GLY A 129 -14.56 6.27 24.74
C GLY A 129 -13.49 5.71 25.67
N GLU A 130 -13.78 4.60 26.34
CA GLU A 130 -12.83 3.95 27.25
C GLU A 130 -11.55 3.52 26.54
N PHE A 131 -11.67 2.97 25.33
CA PHE A 131 -10.52 2.56 24.53
C PHE A 131 -9.62 3.75 24.15
N PHE A 132 -10.21 4.87 23.69
CA PHE A 132 -9.47 6.10 23.40
C PHE A 132 -8.71 6.59 24.64
N ARG A 133 -9.37 6.64 25.80
CA ARG A 133 -8.71 7.04 27.05
C ARG A 133 -7.59 6.07 27.42
N HIS A 134 -7.80 4.76 27.22
CA HIS A 134 -6.77 3.76 27.51
C HIS A 134 -5.52 3.96 26.65
N LEU A 135 -5.68 4.24 25.35
CA LEU A 135 -4.56 4.54 24.46
C LEU A 135 -3.91 5.88 24.79
N ALA A 136 -4.69 6.93 25.09
CA ALA A 136 -4.16 8.27 25.38
C ALA A 136 -3.24 8.31 26.61
N HIS A 137 -3.45 7.43 27.60
CA HIS A 137 -2.57 7.31 28.76
C HIS A 137 -1.37 6.39 28.54
N LYS A 138 -1.30 5.69 27.40
CA LYS A 138 -0.15 4.85 27.04
C LYS A 138 0.81 5.67 26.20
N ASN A 139 2.09 5.60 26.53
CA ASN A 139 3.16 6.16 25.70
C ASN A 139 3.47 5.21 24.53
N LEU A 140 2.55 5.11 23.58
CA LEU A 140 2.65 4.23 22.42
C LEU A 140 3.78 4.72 21.49
N GLN A 141 4.69 3.82 21.13
CA GLN A 141 5.82 4.12 20.24
C GLN A 141 5.68 3.39 18.90
N THR A 142 4.89 2.32 18.86
CA THR A 142 4.74 1.50 17.66
C THR A 142 3.28 1.10 17.41
N PHE A 143 2.93 0.91 16.14
CA PHE A 143 1.62 0.43 15.74
C PHE A 143 1.39 -1.04 16.13
N GLN A 144 2.45 -1.80 16.35
CA GLN A 144 2.38 -3.17 16.85
C GLN A 144 1.78 -3.22 18.28
N GLU A 145 2.08 -2.23 19.11
CA GLU A 145 1.46 -2.08 20.43
C GLU A 145 -0.04 -1.83 20.30
N VAL A 146 -0.44 -0.92 19.41
CA VAL A 146 -1.86 -0.62 19.12
C VAL A 146 -2.59 -1.87 18.64
N GLU A 147 -1.99 -2.64 17.74
CA GLU A 147 -2.57 -3.88 17.23
C GLU A 147 -2.75 -4.91 18.36
N SER A 148 -1.75 -5.07 19.21
CA SER A 148 -1.77 -6.01 20.33
C SER A 148 -2.88 -5.65 21.33
N ILE A 149 -2.98 -4.37 21.69
CA ILE A 149 -4.03 -3.87 22.59
C ILE A 149 -5.41 -4.02 21.94
N THR A 150 -5.54 -3.68 20.66
CA THR A 150 -6.80 -3.81 19.91
C THR A 150 -7.29 -5.26 19.89
N LYS A 151 -6.40 -6.23 19.65
CA LYS A 151 -6.74 -7.66 19.69
C LYS A 151 -7.21 -8.10 21.09
N ALA A 152 -6.51 -7.68 22.14
CA ALA A 152 -6.90 -7.99 23.51
C ALA A 152 -8.26 -7.37 23.88
N TYR A 153 -8.50 -6.12 23.49
CA TYR A 153 -9.76 -5.41 23.74
C TYR A 153 -10.93 -6.07 23.01
N ALA A 154 -10.76 -6.39 21.72
CA ALA A 154 -11.80 -7.06 20.93
C ALA A 154 -12.12 -8.46 21.45
N ALA A 155 -11.14 -9.18 22.02
CA ALA A 155 -11.39 -10.46 22.69
C ALA A 155 -12.20 -10.28 23.99
N ALA A 156 -11.89 -9.24 24.78
CA ALA A 156 -12.63 -8.91 25.99
C ALA A 156 -14.07 -8.48 25.70
N GLU A 157 -14.30 -7.66 24.67
CA GLU A 157 -15.65 -7.27 24.20
C GLU A 157 -16.50 -8.49 23.85
N LYS A 158 -15.97 -9.40 23.02
CA LYS A 158 -16.65 -10.65 22.66
C LYS A 158 -16.97 -11.53 23.88
N ALA A 159 -16.04 -11.63 24.83
CA ALA A 159 -16.25 -12.40 26.05
C ALA A 159 -17.34 -11.79 26.95
N ASN A 160 -17.45 -10.46 26.98
CA ASN A 160 -18.49 -9.75 27.72
C ASN A 160 -19.87 -9.89 27.06
N GLU A 161 -19.94 -9.82 25.73
CA GLU A 161 -21.19 -10.07 24.96
C GLU A 161 -21.71 -11.50 25.20
N ALA A 162 -20.82 -12.50 25.17
CA ALA A 162 -21.20 -13.90 25.42
C ALA A 162 -21.74 -14.15 26.85
N LYS A 163 -21.35 -13.31 27.82
CA LYS A 163 -21.85 -13.36 29.20
C LYS A 163 -23.18 -12.63 29.40
N HIS A 164 -23.59 -11.78 28.46
CA HIS A 164 -24.79 -10.93 28.56
C HIS A 164 -25.58 -10.91 27.24
N PRO A 165 -26.21 -12.04 26.84
CA PRO A 165 -26.87 -12.16 25.53
C PRO A 165 -28.08 -11.23 25.34
N ASP A 166 -28.71 -10.74 26.42
CA ASP A 166 -29.97 -9.98 26.37
C ASP A 166 -29.82 -8.45 26.48
N ARG A 167 -28.60 -7.89 26.37
CA ARG A 167 -28.42 -6.42 26.44
C ARG A 167 -28.71 -5.78 25.06
N PRO A 168 -29.63 -4.80 24.95
CA PRO A 168 -29.93 -4.17 23.66
C PRO A 168 -28.71 -3.40 23.11
N LYS A 169 -28.57 -3.40 21.78
CA LYS A 169 -27.54 -2.67 21.03
C LYS A 169 -27.78 -1.16 21.01
#